data_AF-A0A419FLU8-F1
#
_entry.id   AF-A0A419FLU8-F1
#
_cell.length_a   1.000
_cell.length_b   1.000
_cell.length_c   1.000
_cell.angle_alpha   90.00
_cell.angle_beta   90.00
_cell.angle_gamma   90.00
#
_symmetry.space_group_name_H-M   'P 1'
#
loop_
_entity.id
_entity.type
_entity.pdbx_description
1 polymer ?
#
loop_
_entity_poly.entity_id
_entity_poly.type
_entity_poly.pdbx_seq_one_letter_code
_entity_poly.pdbx_strand_id
1 'polypeptide(L)' 'MSLLSKVFGSPKATYRGVATQPKDCCYGKPLMPRWRGPQVMEDNSKAMGYVCHQCGREYLPYEVDEQRTLKRRV' A
#
# COMPACT_ATOMS: atom_id res chain seq x y z
N MET A 1 -31.60 -22.91 7.13
CA MET A 1 -31.53 -21.44 7.02
C MET A 1 -31.10 -20.89 8.38
N SER A 2 -29.82 -20.52 8.52
CA SER A 2 -29.15 -20.27 9.80
C SER A 2 -29.51 -18.90 10.40
N LEU A 3 -29.87 -18.90 11.69
CA LEU A 3 -30.26 -17.74 12.51
C LEU A 3 -29.18 -16.64 12.62
N LEU A 4 -27.94 -16.93 12.24
CA LEU A 4 -26.81 -16.01 12.35
C LEU A 4 -26.91 -14.79 11.42
N SER A 5 -27.65 -14.89 10.31
CA SER A 5 -27.79 -13.79 9.34
C SER A 5 -28.67 -12.64 9.83
N LYS A 6 -29.50 -12.86 10.86
CA LYS A 6 -30.39 -11.84 11.44
C LYS A 6 -29.69 -10.95 12.48
N VAL A 7 -28.62 -11.43 13.10
CA VAL A 7 -27.92 -10.70 14.17
C VAL A 7 -26.84 -9.77 13.61
N PHE A 8 -26.13 -10.21 12.57
CA PHE A 8 -24.96 -9.47 12.06
C PHE A 8 -25.26 -8.56 10.86
N GLY A 9 -26.50 -8.55 10.36
CA GLY A 9 -26.84 -7.90 9.10
C GLY A 9 -26.09 -8.54 7.92
N SER A 10 -26.59 -8.33 6.70
CA SER A 10 -25.81 -8.69 5.52
C SER A 10 -24.54 -7.83 5.49
N PRO A 11 -23.35 -8.41 5.26
CA PRO A 11 -22.15 -7.61 5.05
C PRO A 11 -22.43 -6.64 3.91
N LYS A 12 -22.31 -5.32 4.18
CA LYS A 12 -22.48 -4.30 3.14
C LYS A 12 -21.54 -4.66 1.99
N ALA A 13 -22.12 -5.02 0.85
CA ALA A 13 -21.43 -5.37 -0.39
C ALA A 13 -20.79 -4.13 -1.06
N THR A 14 -20.19 -3.24 -0.28
CA THR A 14 -19.41 -2.10 -0.76
C THR A 14 -17.92 -2.38 -0.75
N TYR A 15 -17.50 -3.65 -0.66
CA TYR A 15 -16.15 -4.03 -1.08
C TYR A 15 -16.08 -3.90 -2.60
N ARG A 16 -15.92 -2.65 -3.07
CA ARG A 16 -15.48 -2.39 -4.44
C ARG A 16 -14.14 -3.08 -4.57
N GLY A 17 -14.07 -4.14 -5.37
CA GLY A 17 -12.81 -4.78 -5.69
C GLY A 17 -11.83 -3.70 -6.11
N VAL A 18 -10.72 -3.60 -5.39
CA VAL A 18 -9.66 -2.63 -5.72
C VAL A 18 -9.26 -2.93 -7.15
N ALA A 19 -9.49 -1.97 -8.05
CA ALA A 19 -9.16 -2.13 -9.46
C ALA A 19 -7.72 -2.65 -9.57
N THR A 20 -7.53 -3.73 -10.34
CA THR A 20 -6.22 -4.35 -10.54
C THR A 20 -5.30 -3.34 -11.19
N GLN A 21 -4.50 -2.65 -10.37
CA GLN A 21 -3.60 -1.63 -10.88
C GLN A 21 -2.44 -2.26 -11.66
N PRO A 22 -2.00 -1.63 -12.76
CA PRO A 22 -0.89 -2.11 -13.56
C PRO A 22 0.36 -2.28 -12.68
N LYS A 23 1.02 -3.45 -12.81
CA LYS A 23 2.13 -3.84 -11.92
C LYS A 23 3.35 -2.93 -12.03
N ASP A 24 3.54 -2.29 -13.19
CA ASP A 24 4.78 -1.61 -13.54
C ASP A 24 4.69 -0.08 -13.54
N CYS A 25 3.59 0.51 -13.04
CA CYS A 25 3.37 1.97 -13.14
C CYS A 25 4.52 2.80 -12.52
N CYS A 26 5.17 2.28 -11.48
CA CYS A 26 6.09 3.04 -10.63
C CYS A 26 7.50 2.44 -10.59
N TYR A 27 7.79 1.53 -11.51
CA TYR A 27 9.11 0.94 -11.64
C TYR A 27 10.13 2.00 -12.06
N GLY A 28 11.25 2.09 -11.35
CA GLY A 28 12.31 3.09 -11.58
C GLY A 28 11.95 4.54 -11.23
N LYS A 29 10.81 4.78 -10.55
CA LYS A 29 10.42 6.11 -10.07
C LYS A 29 10.54 6.20 -8.55
N PRO A 30 10.90 7.37 -7.99
CA PRO A 30 10.94 7.57 -6.55
C PRO A 30 9.53 7.50 -5.95
N LEU A 31 9.37 6.65 -4.95
CA LEU A 31 8.14 6.48 -4.19
C LEU A 31 8.12 7.44 -2.99
N MET A 32 6.91 7.83 -2.57
CA MET A 32 6.73 8.68 -1.39
C MET A 32 6.70 7.83 -0.11
N PRO A 33 7.54 8.12 0.89
CA PRO A 33 7.51 7.38 2.15
C PRO A 33 6.25 7.67 2.97
N ARG A 34 5.77 6.66 3.68
CA ARG A 34 4.65 6.72 4.62
C ARG A 34 5.18 6.60 6.04
N TRP A 35 4.82 7.56 6.87
CA TRP A 35 5.32 7.70 8.24
C TRP A 35 4.23 7.44 9.26
N ARG A 36 4.60 6.94 10.45
CA ARG A 36 3.67 6.85 11.60
C ARG A 36 3.26 8.21 12.12
N GLY A 37 4.15 9.18 12.00
CA GLY A 37 3.99 10.51 12.55
C GLY A 37 5.21 11.39 12.24
N PRO A 38 5.16 12.66 12.63
CA PRO A 38 6.20 13.64 12.32
C PRO A 38 7.56 13.32 12.95
N GLN A 39 7.59 12.59 14.07
CA GLN A 39 8.81 12.30 14.83
C GLN A 39 9.82 11.42 14.08
N VAL A 40 9.39 10.73 13.01
CA VAL A 40 10.21 9.76 12.28
C VAL A 40 10.44 10.17 10.83
N MET A 41 10.02 11.36 10.41
CA MET A 41 10.09 11.80 9.01
C MET A 41 11.50 12.10 8.50
N GLU A 42 12.46 12.30 9.41
CA GLU A 42 13.84 12.64 9.09
C GLU A 42 14.67 11.41 8.66
N ASP A 43 14.26 10.21 9.09
CA ASP A 43 14.99 8.97 8.87
C ASP A 43 14.21 8.01 7.96
N ASN A 44 14.63 7.87 6.70
CA ASN A 44 14.03 6.97 5.70
C ASN A 44 13.93 5.52 6.14
N SER A 45 14.80 5.05 7.03
CA SER A 45 14.74 3.68 7.55
C SER A 45 13.51 3.45 8.44
N LYS A 46 12.89 4.52 8.95
CA LYS A 46 11.68 4.46 9.79
C LYS A 46 10.39 4.53 8.99
N ALA A 47 10.46 4.62 7.66
CA ALA A 47 9.28 4.59 6.82
C ALA A 47 8.55 3.25 6.99
N MET A 48 7.24 3.30 7.24
CA MET A 48 6.41 2.09 7.33
C MET A 48 6.19 1.42 5.98
N GLY A 49 6.32 2.19 4.91
CA GLY A 49 6.07 1.77 3.55
C GLY A 49 6.24 2.94 2.61
N TYR A 50 6.01 2.67 1.34
CA TYR A 50 6.19 3.62 0.26
C TYR A 50 4.97 3.58 -0.65
N VAL A 51 4.48 4.74 -1.09
CA VAL A 51 3.35 4.84 -1.99
C VAL A 51 3.77 5.49 -3.29
N CYS A 52 3.23 4.99 -4.39
CA CYS A 52 3.38 5.65 -5.66
C CYS A 52 2.32 6.73 -5.82
N HIS A 53 2.71 7.98 -6.08
CA HIS A 53 1.74 9.07 -6.30
C HIS A 53 0.94 8.91 -7.60
N GLN A 54 1.44 8.15 -8.59
CA GLN A 54 0.76 7.99 -9.88
C GLN A 54 -0.37 6.98 -9.84
N CYS A 55 -0.14 5.79 -9.29
CA CYS A 55 -1.16 4.76 -9.19
C CYS A 55 -1.78 4.64 -7.79
N GLY A 56 -1.12 5.15 -6.74
CA GLY A 56 -1.58 4.99 -5.37
C GLY A 56 -1.25 3.62 -4.76
N ARG A 57 -0.47 2.78 -5.44
CA ARG A 57 -0.05 1.48 -4.91
C ARG A 57 0.95 1.67 -3.76
N GLU A 58 0.71 0.93 -2.69
CA GLU A 58 1.59 0.82 -1.54
C GLU A 58 2.56 -0.34 -1.70
N TYR A 59 3.78 -0.13 -1.22
CA TYR A 59 4.90 -1.06 -1.24
C TYR A 59 5.52 -1.13 0.14
N LEU A 60 5.99 -2.31 0.52
CA LEU A 60 6.62 -2.53 1.81
C LEU A 60 8.10 -2.07 1.77
N PRO A 61 8.70 -1.70 2.92
CA PRO A 61 10.06 -1.16 2.94
C PRO A 61 11.11 -2.09 2.31
N TYR A 62 10.93 -3.41 2.39
CA TYR A 62 11.87 -4.36 1.82
C TYR A 62 11.79 -4.48 0.29
N GLU A 63 10.67 -4.05 -0.32
CA GLU A 63 10.45 -4.06 -1.78
C GLU A 63 11.10 -2.87 -2.48
N VAL A 64 11.61 -1.91 -1.70
CA VAL A 64 12.13 -0.64 -2.15
C VAL A 64 13.61 -0.53 -1.78
N ASP A 65 14.41 0.06 -2.65
CA ASP A 65 15.82 0.36 -2.40
C ASP A 65 16.02 1.67 -1.60
N GLU A 66 17.28 2.00 -1.31
CA GLU A 66 17.63 3.23 -0.58
C GLU A 66 17.26 4.52 -1.36
N GLN A 67 17.14 4.43 -2.69
CA GLN A 67 16.71 5.53 -3.55
C GLN A 67 15.18 5.65 -3.64
N ARG A 68 14.45 4.87 -2.84
CA ARG A 68 12.98 4.83 -2.82
C ARG A 68 12.39 4.31 -4.13
N THR A 69 13.12 3.48 -4.87
CA THR A 69 12.65 2.84 -6.10
C THR A 69 12.44 1.34 -5.91
N LEU A 70 11.57 0.73 -6.72
CA LEU A 70 11.28 -0.70 -6.61
C LEU A 70 12.52 -1.53 -6.94
N LYS A 71 12.86 -2.48 -6.05
CA LYS A 71 13.92 -3.43 -6.33
C LYS A 71 13.57 -4.28 -7.54
N ARG A 72 14.52 -4.39 -8.48
CA ARG A 72 14.42 -5.36 -9.57
C ARG A 72 14.43 -6.76 -8.95
N ARG A 73 13.33 -7.50 -9.10
CA ARG A 73 13.38 -8.96 -8.89
C ARG A 73 14.23 -9.52 -10.02
N VAL A 74 15.45 -9.95 -9.69
CA VAL A 74 16.33 -10.73 -10.58
C VAL A 74 15.76 -12.13 -10.70
#